data_AF-A0A0A2VIG1-F1
#
_entry.id   AF-A0A0A2VIG1-F1
#
_cell.length_a   1.000
_cell.length_b   1.000
_cell.length_c   1.000
_cell.angle_alpha   90.00
_cell.angle_beta   90.00
_cell.angle_gamma   90.00
#
_symmetry.space_group_name_H-M   'P 1'
#
loop_
_entity.id
_entity.type
_entity.pdbx_description
1 polymer ?
#
loop_
_entity_poly.entity_id
_entity_poly.type
_entity_poly.pdbx_seq_one_letter_code
_entity_poly.pdbx_strand_id
1 'polypeptide(L)'
;MEALARRAPQFVLPVPHETQGAEMHFLQWVFDPASRTSTPHTTITHHLDLADDKGLVLMQGHVVDDRGVKPEHAKWLAVCLQRFYGAWEAGVELQGERKERAEARKQLLEWFAAGDARFSVEKLLEEAERMG
;
A
#
# COMPACT_ATOMS: atom_id res chain seq x y z
N MET A 1 -8.56 -6.44 3.59
CA MET A 1 -7.88 -5.19 3.22
C MET A 1 -8.55 -4.02 3.91
N GLU A 2 -9.86 -3.81 3.70
CA GLU A 2 -10.60 -2.69 4.28
C GLU A 2 -10.51 -2.61 5.81
N ALA A 3 -10.73 -3.73 6.52
CA ALA A 3 -10.66 -3.74 7.98
C ALA A 3 -9.29 -3.28 8.51
N LEU A 4 -8.20 -3.62 7.82
CA LEU A 4 -6.87 -3.13 8.16
C LEU A 4 -6.71 -1.67 7.80
N ALA A 5 -7.12 -1.26 6.60
CA ALA A 5 -7.08 0.14 6.15
C ALA A 5 -7.79 1.09 7.14
N ARG A 6 -8.89 0.65 7.75
CA ARG A 6 -9.58 1.42 8.79
C ARG A 6 -8.79 1.54 10.09
N ARG A 7 -8.03 0.51 10.47
CA ARG A 7 -7.19 0.52 11.70
C ARG A 7 -5.84 1.23 11.50
N ALA A 8 -5.29 1.13 10.30
CA ALA A 8 -4.01 1.70 9.89
C ALA A 8 -4.20 2.51 8.60
N PRO A 9 -4.87 3.69 8.68
CA PRO A 9 -5.24 4.46 7.49
C PRO A 9 -4.06 5.19 6.85
N GLN A 10 -2.91 5.25 7.52
CA GLN A 10 -1.74 5.97 7.06
C GLN A 10 -0.55 5.03 7.00
N PHE A 11 0.26 5.17 5.95
CA PHE A 11 1.50 4.42 5.79
C PHE A 11 2.47 5.19 4.89
N VAL A 12 3.68 4.65 4.73
CA VAL A 12 4.66 5.17 3.77
C VAL A 12 5.08 4.05 2.82
N LEU A 13 5.14 4.37 1.54
CA LEU A 13 5.50 3.43 0.48
C LEU A 13 6.77 3.90 -0.23
N PRO A 14 7.81 3.06 -0.32
CA PRO A 14 9.01 3.39 -1.05
C PRO A 14 8.87 3.09 -2.55
N VAL A 15 9.39 3.98 -3.38
CA VAL A 15 9.65 3.76 -4.80
C VAL A 15 11.17 3.79 -5.00
N PRO A 16 11.81 2.64 -5.29
CA PRO A 16 13.25 2.61 -5.54
C PRO A 16 13.59 3.28 -6.87
N HIS A 17 14.70 4.00 -6.89
CA HIS A 17 15.29 4.66 -8.05
C HIS A 17 16.72 4.16 -8.22
N GLU A 18 17.05 3.66 -9.41
CA GLU A 18 18.34 3.00 -9.70
C GLU A 18 19.58 3.86 -9.35
N THR A 19 19.45 5.19 -9.41
CA THR A 19 20.58 6.13 -9.24
C THR A 19 20.39 7.13 -8.10
N GLN A 20 19.21 7.17 -7.48
CA GLN A 20 18.82 8.23 -6.53
C GLN A 20 18.38 7.69 -5.16
N GLY A 21 18.52 6.39 -4.92
CA GLY A 21 18.06 5.77 -3.68
C GLY A 21 16.57 5.43 -3.75
N ALA A 22 15.78 5.83 -2.76
CA ALA A 22 14.34 5.58 -2.75
C ALA A 22 13.56 6.85 -2.42
N GLU A 23 12.46 7.05 -3.13
CA GLU A 23 11.50 8.11 -2.87
C GLU A 23 10.38 7.59 -1.97
N MET A 24 10.09 8.30 -0.88
CA MET A 24 9.05 7.91 0.06
C MET A 24 7.75 8.64 -0.23
N HIS A 25 6.70 7.87 -0.51
CA HIS A 25 5.36 8.39 -0.72
C HIS A 25 4.48 8.17 0.50
N PHE A 26 3.78 9.21 0.93
CA PHE A 26 2.78 9.08 1.97
C PHE A 26 1.49 8.49 1.40
N LEU A 27 0.98 7.45 2.05
CA LEU A 27 -0.28 6.82 1.71
C LEU A 27 -1.32 7.15 2.78
N GLN A 28 -2.51 7.55 2.32
CA GLN A 28 -3.66 7.78 3.19
C GLN A 28 -4.93 7.15 2.62
N TRP A 29 -5.56 6.28 3.40
CA TRP A 29 -6.91 5.78 3.15
C TRP A 29 -7.94 6.83 3.56
N VAL A 30 -8.89 7.07 2.67
CA VAL A 30 -10.02 7.99 2.88
C VAL A 30 -11.30 7.21 2.70
N PHE A 31 -12.22 7.35 3.65
CA PHE A 31 -13.51 6.63 3.66
C PHE A 31 -14.72 7.57 3.54
N ASP A 32 -14.50 8.89 3.50
CA ASP A 32 -15.53 9.91 3.41
C ASP A 32 -15.15 10.96 2.34
N PRO A 33 -16.06 11.36 1.44
CA PRO A 33 -15.83 12.38 0.42
C PRO A 33 -15.45 13.77 0.96
N ALA A 34 -15.72 14.10 2.22
CA ALA A 34 -15.50 15.42 2.82
C ALA A 34 -14.08 15.62 3.41
N SER A 35 -13.16 14.65 3.26
CA SER A 35 -11.83 14.78 3.87
C SER A 35 -11.08 16.00 3.28
N ARG A 36 -10.66 16.93 4.15
CA ARG A 36 -9.85 18.11 3.78
C ARG A 36 -8.38 17.71 3.63
N THR A 37 -8.09 16.78 2.74
CA THR A 37 -6.72 16.34 2.46
C THR A 37 -6.08 17.21 1.38
N SER A 38 -4.75 17.29 1.40
CA SER A 38 -3.99 17.91 0.31
C SER A 38 -4.17 17.10 -0.98
N THR A 39 -4.19 17.77 -2.14
CA THR A 39 -4.35 17.11 -3.44
C THR A 39 -3.26 16.05 -3.67
N PRO A 40 -3.63 14.75 -3.78
CA PRO A 40 -2.66 13.67 -4.01
C PRO A 40 -2.21 13.65 -5.48
N HIS A 41 -0.98 13.18 -5.73
CA HIS A 41 -0.51 12.93 -7.11
C HIS A 41 -1.13 11.66 -7.72
N THR A 42 -1.51 10.70 -6.88
CA THR A 42 -2.13 9.42 -7.29
C THR A 42 -3.33 9.13 -6.39
N THR A 43 -4.48 8.86 -6.99
CA THR A 43 -5.71 8.42 -6.29
C THR A 43 -6.06 7.02 -6.75
N ILE A 44 -6.35 6.13 -5.80
CA ILE A 44 -6.84 4.77 -6.10
C ILE A 44 -8.20 4.60 -5.43
N THR A 45 -9.24 4.42 -6.25
CA THR A 45 -10.61 4.22 -5.81
C THR A 45 -10.96 2.74 -5.87
N HIS A 46 -11.53 2.21 -4.78
CA HIS A 46 -12.08 0.86 -4.74
C HIS A 46 -13.61 0.96 -4.82
N HIS A 47 -14.20 0.43 -5.89
CA HIS A 47 -15.65 0.37 -6.08
C HIS A 47 -16.16 -0.97 -5.53
N LEU A 48 -17.00 -0.89 -4.50
CA LEU A 48 -17.50 -2.04 -3.74
C LEU A 48 -18.91 -2.48 -4.20
N ASP A 49 -19.48 -1.82 -5.20
CA ASP A 49 -20.85 -2.02 -5.71
C ASP A 49 -21.13 -3.48 -6.14
N LEU A 50 -20.09 -4.21 -6.56
CA LEU A 50 -20.17 -5.60 -7.01
C LEU A 50 -19.64 -6.60 -5.97
N ALA A 51 -19.22 -6.15 -4.80
CA ALA A 51 -18.57 -6.99 -3.81
C ALA A 51 -19.52 -8.04 -3.24
N ASP A 52 -20.70 -7.61 -2.79
CA ASP A 52 -21.68 -8.51 -2.15
C ASP A 52 -22.35 -9.46 -3.18
N ASP A 53 -22.65 -8.95 -4.36
CA ASP A 53 -23.40 -9.70 -5.39
C ASP A 53 -22.52 -10.60 -6.26
N LYS A 54 -21.28 -10.18 -6.54
CA LYS A 54 -20.37 -10.85 -7.50
C LYS A 54 -19.04 -11.27 -6.88
N GLY A 55 -18.76 -10.89 -5.63
CA GLY A 55 -17.45 -11.10 -5.03
C GLY A 55 -16.33 -10.31 -5.73
N LEU A 56 -16.66 -9.22 -6.43
CA LEU A 56 -15.72 -8.44 -7.23
C LEU A 56 -15.58 -7.02 -6.70
N VAL A 57 -14.34 -6.58 -6.53
CA VAL A 57 -13.99 -5.18 -6.24
C VAL A 57 -13.25 -4.61 -7.43
N LEU A 58 -13.76 -3.52 -8.00
CA LEU A 58 -13.09 -2.83 -9.11
C LEU A 58 -12.16 -1.75 -8.55
N MET A 59 -10.94 -1.68 -9.06
CA MET A 59 -9.94 -0.71 -8.65
C MET A 59 -9.66 0.26 -9.80
N GLN A 60 -9.81 1.56 -9.57
CA GLN A 60 -9.55 2.62 -10.54
C GLN A 60 -8.43 3.51 -10.02
N GLY A 61 -7.32 3.57 -10.76
CA GLY A 61 -6.20 4.46 -10.48
C GLY A 61 -6.25 5.72 -11.34
N HIS A 62 -6.03 6.89 -10.74
CA HIS A 62 -5.86 8.17 -11.43
C HIS A 62 -4.54 8.80 -11.01
N VAL A 63 -3.74 9.25 -11.98
CA VAL A 63 -2.47 9.96 -11.75
C VAL A 63 -2.63 11.37 -12.31
N VAL A 64 -2.24 12.36 -11.53
CA VAL A 64 -2.22 13.76 -11.97
C VAL A 64 -0.91 14.02 -12.70
N ASP A 65 -1.01 14.50 -13.95
CA ASP A 65 0.15 14.87 -14.75
C ASP A 65 0.98 15.99 -14.09
N ASP A 66 2.27 16.07 -14.44
CA ASP A 66 3.20 17.10 -13.97
C ASP A 66 3.41 17.18 -12.44
N ARG A 67 3.18 16.08 -11.72
CA ARG A 67 3.36 15.98 -10.25
C ARG A 67 4.50 15.07 -9.82
N GLY A 68 5.45 14.79 -10.71
CA GLY A 68 6.68 14.04 -10.40
C GLY A 68 6.53 12.52 -10.36
N VAL A 69 5.33 11.98 -10.63
CA VAL A 69 5.07 10.53 -10.60
C VAL A 69 4.80 10.02 -12.01
N LYS A 70 5.64 9.09 -12.47
CA LYS A 70 5.42 8.37 -13.74
C LYS A 70 4.34 7.30 -13.55
N PRO A 71 3.58 6.93 -14.60
CA PRO A 71 2.60 5.85 -14.51
C PRO A 71 3.16 4.52 -13.97
N GLU A 72 4.43 4.23 -14.27
CA GLU A 72 5.13 3.05 -13.74
C GLU A 72 5.29 3.08 -12.21
N HIS A 73 5.59 4.25 -11.65
CA HIS A 73 5.67 4.44 -10.19
C HIS A 73 4.28 4.29 -9.55
N ALA A 74 3.23 4.79 -10.20
CA ALA A 74 1.86 4.61 -9.71
C ALA A 74 1.45 3.14 -9.68
N LYS A 75 1.84 2.36 -10.69
CA LYS A 75 1.64 0.90 -10.70
C LYS A 75 2.41 0.23 -9.58
N TRP A 76 3.67 0.62 -9.35
CA TRP A 76 4.48 0.12 -8.25
C TRP A 76 3.82 0.40 -6.89
N LEU A 77 3.40 1.65 -6.64
CA LEU A 77 2.70 2.04 -5.42
C LEU A 77 1.43 1.22 -5.20
N ALA A 78 0.66 0.92 -6.25
CA ALA A 78 -0.51 0.04 -6.16
C ALA A 78 -0.13 -1.40 -5.77
N VAL A 79 0.98 -1.94 -6.30
CA VAL A 79 1.49 -3.26 -5.90
C VAL A 79 1.94 -3.26 -4.44
N CYS A 80 2.67 -2.23 -3.99
CA CYS A 80 3.06 -2.10 -2.60
C CYS A 80 1.83 -2.02 -1.69
N LEU A 81 0.84 -1.21 -2.03
CA LEU A 81 -0.44 -1.12 -1.31
C LEU A 81 -1.09 -2.49 -1.16
N GLN A 82 -1.25 -3.24 -2.26
CA GLN A 82 -1.82 -4.57 -2.23
C GLN A 82 -1.01 -5.53 -1.37
N ARG A 83 0.32 -5.43 -1.35
CA ARG A 83 1.16 -6.32 -0.55
C ARG A 83 1.14 -6.01 0.94
N PHE A 84 1.15 -4.73 1.30
CA PHE A 84 1.11 -4.31 2.71
C PHE A 84 -0.29 -4.37 3.32
N TYR A 85 -1.36 -4.32 2.52
CA TYR A 85 -2.74 -4.34 3.03
C TYR A 85 -3.58 -5.55 2.61
N GLY A 86 -3.11 -6.38 1.67
CA GLY A 86 -3.88 -7.46 1.06
C GLY A 86 -3.17 -8.80 0.87
N ALA A 87 -1.85 -8.88 1.04
CA ALA A 87 -1.08 -10.11 0.71
C ALA A 87 -1.43 -11.35 1.55
N TRP A 88 -2.22 -11.23 2.61
CA TRP A 88 -2.49 -12.32 3.56
C TRP A 88 -3.96 -12.73 3.65
N GLU A 89 -4.87 -12.08 2.91
CA GLU A 89 -6.31 -12.37 2.99
C GLU A 89 -6.83 -13.29 1.89
N ALA A 90 -6.07 -13.51 0.82
CA ALA A 90 -6.43 -14.54 -0.14
C ALA A 90 -6.24 -15.89 0.57
N GLY A 91 -7.31 -16.67 0.75
CA GLY A 91 -7.36 -17.99 1.40
C GLY A 91 -6.52 -19.10 0.73
N VAL A 92 -5.38 -18.71 0.16
CA VAL A 92 -4.25 -19.53 -0.24
C VAL A 92 -3.38 -19.68 1.00
N GLU A 93 -3.21 -20.90 1.49
CA GLU A 93 -2.19 -21.16 2.51
C GLU A 93 -0.82 -20.76 1.96
N LEU A 94 -0.33 -19.62 2.43
CA LEU A 94 1.06 -19.24 2.22
C LEU A 94 1.91 -20.23 3.02
N GLN A 95 2.80 -20.94 2.33
CA GLN A 95 3.74 -21.86 2.96
C GLN A 95 5.18 -21.37 2.79
N GLY A 96 6.01 -21.70 3.77
CA GLY A 96 7.43 -21.34 3.82
C GLY A 96 7.66 -19.82 3.82
N GLU A 97 8.68 -19.39 3.09
CA GLU A 97 9.15 -18.00 3.06
C GLU A 97 8.05 -16.98 2.69
N ARG A 98 7.05 -17.38 1.89
CA ARG A 98 5.96 -16.46 1.49
C ARG A 98 5.08 -16.04 2.67
N LYS A 99 4.90 -16.91 3.66
CA LYS A 99 4.13 -16.62 4.88
C LYS A 99 4.90 -15.68 5.78
N GLU A 100 6.16 -16.01 6.05
CA GLU A 100 7.06 -15.19 6.88
C GLU A 100 7.17 -13.76 6.32
N ARG A 101 7.29 -13.61 5.00
CA ARG A 101 7.31 -12.30 4.33
C ARG A 101 6.00 -11.53 4.48
N ALA A 102 4.86 -12.21 4.35
CA ALA A 102 3.56 -11.57 4.54
C ALA A 102 3.38 -11.09 6.00
N GLU A 103 3.85 -11.89 6.97
CA GLU A 103 3.86 -11.54 8.39
C GLU A 103 4.80 -10.36 8.68
N ALA A 104 6.01 -10.35 8.12
CA ALA A 104 6.95 -9.24 8.28
C ALA A 104 6.38 -7.90 7.77
N ARG A 105 5.72 -7.91 6.61
CA ARG A 105 5.07 -6.71 6.04
C ARG A 105 3.91 -6.24 6.89
N LYS A 106 3.07 -7.17 7.34
CA LYS A 106 1.98 -6.87 8.26
C LYS A 106 2.51 -6.22 9.54
N GLN A 107 3.61 -6.75 10.09
CA GLN A 107 4.19 -6.26 11.32
C GLN A 107 4.83 -4.86 11.15
N LEU A 108 5.47 -4.59 10.01
CA LEU A 108 5.94 -3.24 9.67
C LEU A 108 4.80 -2.23 9.62
N LEU A 109 3.67 -2.59 9.01
CA LEU A 109 2.49 -1.73 8.97
C LEU A 109 1.90 -1.50 10.37
N GLU A 110 1.80 -2.55 11.20
CA GLU A 110 1.31 -2.44 12.58
C GLU A 110 2.21 -1.55 13.43
N TRP A 111 3.54 -1.70 13.32
CA TRP A 111 4.49 -0.85 14.03
C TRP A 111 4.40 0.62 13.58
N PHE A 112 4.29 0.87 12.27
CA PHE A 112 4.11 2.23 11.77
C PHE A 112 2.83 2.86 12.33
N ALA A 113 1.70 2.14 12.24
CA ALA A 113 0.41 2.64 12.70
C ALA A 113 0.38 2.91 14.21
N ALA A 114 1.14 2.15 15.00
CA ALA A 114 1.28 2.34 16.44
C ALA A 114 2.33 3.38 16.84
N GLY A 115 3.11 3.93 15.89
CA GLY A 115 4.27 4.77 16.20
C GLY A 115 5.36 4.02 16.99
N ASP A 116 5.47 2.72 16.78
CA ASP A 116 6.38 1.84 17.51
C ASP A 116 7.81 1.99 17.02
N ALA A 117 8.77 2.10 17.94
CA ALA A 117 10.20 2.28 17.63
C ALA A 117 10.83 1.08 16.88
N ARG A 118 10.15 -0.06 16.80
CA ARG A 118 10.57 -1.23 16.00
C ARG A 118 10.37 -1.02 14.50
N PHE A 119 9.58 -0.02 14.09
CA PHE A 119 9.47 0.37 12.69
C PHE A 119 10.83 0.87 12.18
N SER A 120 11.24 0.39 11.01
CA SER A 120 12.51 0.77 10.37
C SER A 120 12.26 1.00 8.88
N VAL A 121 12.78 2.13 8.39
CA VAL A 121 12.72 2.49 6.97
C VAL A 121 13.60 1.57 6.15
N GLU A 122 14.73 1.12 6.70
CA GLU A 122 15.62 0.16 6.06
C GLU A 122 14.90 -1.18 5.82
N LYS A 123 14.20 -1.72 6.83
CA LYS A 123 13.40 -2.94 6.67
C LYS A 123 12.25 -2.76 5.68
N LEU A 124 11.64 -1.57 5.65
CA LEU A 124 10.61 -1.24 4.66
C LEU A 124 11.17 -1.26 3.24
N LEU A 125 12.35 -0.69 3.03
CA LEU A 125 13.04 -0.68 1.74
C LEU A 125 13.43 -2.09 1.31
N GLU A 126 14.02 -2.89 2.20
CA GLU A 126 14.34 -4.29 1.92
C GLU A 126 13.09 -5.09 1.48
N GLU A 127 11.97 -4.91 2.16
CA GLU A 127 10.72 -5.59 1.81
C GLU A 127 10.13 -5.12 0.48
N ALA A 128 10.39 -3.87 0.08
CA ALA A 128 9.96 -3.29 -1.18
C ALA A 128 10.88 -3.64 -2.37
N GLU A 129 12.20 -3.63 -2.20
CA GLU A 129 13.15 -4.01 -3.24
C GLU A 129 13.00 -5.49 -3.61
N ARG A 130 12.72 -6.36 -2.63
CA ARG A 130 12.39 -7.78 -2.85
C ARG A 130 11.05 -8.00 -3.58
N MET A 131 10.39 -6.94 -4.06
CA MET A 131 9.17 -7.01 -4.88
C MET A 131 9.44 -6.98 -6.39
N GLY A 132 10.60 -6.50 -6.83
CA GLY A 132 11.10 -6.59 -8.21
C GLY A 132 11.78 -7.92 -8.49
#